data_AF-A0A839V7P6-F1
#
_entry.id   AF-A0A839V7P6-F1
#
_cell.length_a   1.000
_cell.length_b   1.000
_cell.length_c   1.000
_cell.angle_alpha   90.00
_cell.angle_beta   90.00
_cell.angle_gamma   90.00
#
_symmetry.space_group_name_H-M   'P 1'
#
loop_
_entity.id
_entity.type
_entity.pdbx_description
1 polymer ?
#
loop_
_entity_poly.entity_id
_entity_poly.type
_entity_poly.pdbx_seq_one_letter_code
_entity_poly.pdbx_strand_id
1 'polypeptide(L)' 'MSGLDPATHYRNYGCMELRAPNPDFNPRAYLVANPDLQGFAGDLFLHYIFYGANEGRLLR' A
#
# COMPACT_ATOMS: atom_id res chain seq x y z
N MET A 1 -12.11 -3.79 24.88
CA MET A 1 -11.40 -4.62 23.88
C MET A 1 -11.46 -3.87 22.57
N SER A 2 -10.38 -3.22 22.18
CA SER A 2 -10.34 -2.32 21.02
C SER A 2 -10.37 -3.15 19.72
N GLY A 3 -11.55 -3.66 19.39
CA GLY A 3 -11.81 -4.56 18.27
C GLY A 3 -12.05 -3.82 16.97
N LEU A 4 -11.10 -2.98 16.54
CA LEU A 4 -11.04 -2.60 15.14
C LEU A 4 -10.27 -3.72 14.43
N ASP A 5 -10.97 -4.39 13.52
CA ASP A 5 -10.39 -5.37 12.62
C ASP A 5 -9.09 -4.82 12.01
N PRO A 6 -7.97 -5.58 12.01
CA PRO A 6 -6.67 -5.11 11.54
C PRO A 6 -6.69 -4.52 10.13
N ALA A 7 -7.54 -5.04 9.23
CA ALA A 7 -7.67 -4.51 7.88
C ALA A 7 -8.38 -3.16 7.87
N THR A 8 -9.37 -2.97 8.75
CA THR A 8 -10.04 -1.67 8.93
C THR A 8 -9.09 -0.61 9.49
N HIS A 9 -8.26 -0.98 10.48
CA HIS A 9 -7.23 -0.07 10.98
C HIS A 9 -6.17 0.26 9.91
N TYR A 10 -5.74 -0.74 9.14
CA TYR A 10 -4.81 -0.52 8.03
C TYR A 10 -5.38 0.46 7.00
N ARG A 11 -6.63 0.26 6.57
CA ARG A 11 -7.27 1.10 5.55
C ARG A 11 -7.49 2.54 6.02
N ASN A 12 -7.78 2.74 7.30
CA ASN A 12 -8.07 4.07 7.84
C ASN A 12 -6.82 4.85 8.23
N TYR A 13 -5.73 4.17 8.61
CA TYR A 13 -4.53 4.81 9.16
C TYR A 13 -3.22 4.20 8.63
N GLY A 14 -3.13 2.87 8.59
CA GLY A 14 -1.89 2.16 8.25
C GLY A 14 -1.36 2.42 6.83
N CYS A 15 -2.24 2.61 5.84
CA CYS A 15 -1.83 2.89 4.46
C CYS A 15 -1.14 4.26 4.33
N MET A 16 -1.64 5.30 5.03
CA MET A 16 -1.03 6.64 5.07
C MET A 16 0.30 6.65 5.82
N GLU A 17 0.47 5.76 6.80
CA GLU A 17 1.73 5.57 7.53
C GLU A 17 2.75 4.69 6.78
N LEU A 18 2.41 4.22 5.57
CA LEU A 18 3.22 3.27 4.78
C LEU A 18 3.52 1.97 5.55
N ARG A 19 2.59 1.51 6.41
CA ARG A 19 2.69 0.17 7.00
C ARG A 19 2.46 -0.89 5.94
N ALA A 20 3.02 -2.07 6.12
CA ALA A 20 2.75 -3.19 5.23
C ALA A 20 1.38 -3.82 5.60
N PRO A 21 0.47 -4.04 4.62
CA PRO A 21 -0.79 -4.75 4.86
C PRO A 21 -0.57 -6.26 5.07
N ASN A 22 0.49 -6.80 4.46
CA ASN A 22 0.88 -8.19 4.53
C ASN A 22 2.41 -8.31 4.27
N PRO A 23 3.02 -9.48 4.49
CA PRO A 23 4.47 -9.66 4.32
C PRO A 23 4.98 -9.55 2.88
N ASP A 24 4.12 -9.71 1.88
CA ASP A 24 4.49 -9.73 0.46
C ASP A 24 4.53 -8.32 -0.16
N PHE A 25 3.73 -7.39 0.38
CA PHE A 25 3.65 -6.03 -0.09
C PHE A 25 4.33 -5.03 0.87
N ASN A 26 5.39 -4.38 0.38
CA ASN A 26 6.05 -3.28 1.09
C ASN A 26 5.75 -1.94 0.39
N PRO A 27 4.92 -1.05 0.97
CA PRO A 27 4.56 0.21 0.33
C PRO A 27 5.75 1.14 0.10
N ARG A 28 6.79 1.06 0.96
CA ARG A 28 8.00 1.87 0.79
C ARG A 28 8.82 1.41 -0.41
N ALA A 29 8.99 0.10 -0.55
CA ALA A 29 9.69 -0.48 -1.72
C ALA A 29 8.91 -0.16 -3.01
N TYR A 30 7.58 -0.28 -2.97
CA TYR A 30 6.72 0.08 -4.08
C TYR A 30 6.83 1.57 -4.47
N LEU A 31 6.89 2.50 -3.51
CA LEU A 31 7.12 3.93 -3.80
C LEU A 31 8.50 4.21 -4.39
N VAL A 32 9.53 3.51 -3.92
CA VAL A 32 10.90 3.67 -4.44
C VAL A 32 10.97 3.20 -5.90
N ALA A 33 10.33 2.08 -6.22
CA ALA A 33 10.28 1.54 -7.58
C ALA A 33 9.37 2.34 -8.52
N ASN A 34 8.36 3.04 -7.99
CA ASN A 34 7.34 3.77 -8.74
C ASN A 34 7.27 5.23 -8.27
N PRO A 35 8.28 6.06 -8.61
CA PRO A 35 8.41 7.42 -8.10
C PRO A 35 7.29 8.36 -8.57
N ASP A 36 6.54 8.02 -9.62
CA ASP A 36 5.34 8.72 -10.05
C ASP A 36 4.21 8.70 -9.00
N LEU A 37 4.26 7.74 -8.07
CA LEU A 37 3.32 7.64 -6.95
C LEU A 37 3.78 8.44 -5.71
N GLN A 38 4.91 9.16 -5.77
CA GLN A 38 5.30 10.05 -4.67
C GLN A 38 4.25 11.15 -4.48
N GLY A 39 3.70 11.24 -3.27
CA GLY A 39 2.59 12.15 -2.96
C GLY A 39 1.20 11.60 -3.33
N PHE A 40 1.10 10.34 -3.77
CA PHE A 40 -0.18 9.67 -3.93
C PHE A 40 -0.90 9.57 -2.56
N ALA A 41 -2.06 10.21 -2.46
CA ALA A 41 -2.84 10.26 -1.22
C ALA A 41 -3.69 9.00 -0.96
N GLY A 42 -3.67 8.04 -1.90
CA GLY A 42 -4.45 6.81 -1.81
C GLY A 42 -3.66 5.62 -1.24
N ASP A 43 -4.34 4.49 -1.09
CA ASP A 43 -3.73 3.25 -0.63
C ASP A 43 -2.90 2.60 -1.75
N LEU A 44 -1.58 2.57 -1.58
CA LEU A 44 -0.64 1.98 -2.53
C LEU A 44 -0.88 0.49 -2.77
N PHE A 45 -1.39 -0.23 -1.77
CA PHE A 45 -1.72 -1.64 -1.93
C PHE A 45 -2.92 -1.81 -2.86
N LEU A 46 -3.96 -0.98 -2.70
CA LEU A 46 -5.09 -0.99 -3.62
C LEU A 46 -4.67 -0.54 -5.02
N HIS A 47 -3.80 0.47 -5.14
CA HIS A 47 -3.24 0.85 -6.42
C HIS A 47 -2.56 -0.34 -7.12
N TYR A 48 -1.73 -1.09 -6.39
CA TYR A 48 -1.06 -2.27 -6.95
C TYR A 48 -2.06 -3.34 -7.41
N ILE A 49 -3.05 -3.66 -6.58
CA ILE A 49 -4.06 -4.69 -6.89
C ILE A 49 -4.89 -4.33 -8.13
N PHE A 50 -5.32 -3.07 -8.27
CA PHE A 50 -6.22 -2.66 -9.36
C PHE A 50 -5.51 -2.23 -10.63
N TYR A 51 -4.29 -1.69 -10.52
CA TYR A 51 -3.55 -1.12 -11.66
C TYR A 51 -2.16 -1.72 -11.76
N GLY A 52 -1.39 -1.65 -10.67
CA GLY A 52 0.05 -1.89 -10.70
C GLY A 52 0.43 -3.28 -11.21
N ALA A 53 -0.31 -4.32 -10.84
CA ALA A 53 -0.08 -5.68 -11.34
C ALA A 53 -0.29 -5.80 -12.86
N ASN A 54 -1.33 -5.14 -13.41
CA ASN A 54 -1.61 -5.14 -14.85
C ASN A 54 -0.66 -4.22 -15.63
N GLU A 55 -0.17 -3.16 -15.00
CA GLU A 55 0.87 -2.27 -15.56
C GLU A 55 2.28 -2.88 -15.49
N GLY A 56 2.46 -4.02 -14.81
CA GLY A 56 3.77 -4.67 -14.65
C GLY A 56 4.68 -3.95 -13.65
N ARG A 57 4.13 -3.22 -12.68
CA ARG A 57 4.90 -2.44 -11.71
C ARG A 57 5.65 -3.32 -10.73
N LEU A 58 6.89 -2.94 -10.46
CA LEU A 58 7.79 -3.68 -9.58
C LEU A 58 7.44 -3.41 -8.10
N LEU A 59 7.50 -4.47 -7.29
CA LEU A 59 7.31 -4.41 -5.83
C LEU A 59 8.63 -4.20 -5.07
N ARG A 60 9.77 -4.32 -5.75
CA ARG A 60 11.14 -4.32 -5.21
C ARG A 60 12.17 -4.05 -6.30
#